data_AF-A0A9X1P5Y6-F1
#
_entry.id   AF-A0A9X1P5Y6-F1
#
_cell.length_a   1.000
_cell.length_b   1.000
_cell.length_c   1.000
_cell.angle_alpha   90.00
_cell.angle_beta   90.00
_cell.angle_gamma   90.00
#
_symmetry.space_group_name_H-M   'P 1'
#
loop_
_entity.id
_entity.type
_entity.pdbx_description
1 polymer ?
#
loop_
_entity_poly.entity_id
_entity_poly.type
_entity_poly.pdbx_seq_one_letter_code
_entity_poly.pdbx_strand_id
1 'polypeptide(L)' 'MKLSLRNAVLILLTGMLLLAVGSFLRSDQIQLSNPIILTALAIEFVGTIWLVLSLNQRRKRNKI' A
#
# COMPACT_ATOMS: atom_id res chain seq x y z
N MET A 1 -10.07 -2.49 15.49
CA MET A 1 -9.68 -3.29 14.30
C MET A 1 -8.35 -3.98 14.59
N LYS A 2 -8.24 -5.31 14.48
CA LYS A 2 -6.95 -6.01 14.70
C LYS A 2 -6.02 -5.70 13.52
N LEU A 3 -4.82 -5.19 13.81
CA LEU A 3 -3.75 -4.92 12.85
C LEU A 3 -3.21 -6.25 12.29
N SER A 4 -3.94 -6.86 11.36
CA SER A 4 -3.56 -8.09 10.69
C SER A 4 -2.48 -7.83 9.65
N LEU A 5 -1.35 -8.55 9.76
CA LEU A 5 -0.27 -8.53 8.76
C LEU A 5 -0.81 -8.84 7.35
N ARG A 6 -1.76 -9.79 7.26
CA ARG A 6 -2.37 -10.19 5.98
C ARG A 6 -3.09 -9.01 5.32
N ASN A 7 -3.77 -8.18 6.11
CA ASN A 7 -4.47 -7.00 5.60
C ASN A 7 -3.48 -5.93 5.14
N ALA A 8 -2.37 -5.74 5.88
CA ALA A 8 -1.30 -4.83 5.47
C ALA A 8 -0.71 -5.23 4.10
N VAL A 9 -0.43 -6.53 3.92
CA VAL A 9 0.11 -7.07 2.67
C VAL A 9 -0.88 -6.92 1.51
N LEU A 10 -2.18 -7.16 1.75
CA LEU A 10 -3.21 -6.97 0.72
C LEU A 10 -3.33 -5.51 0.27
N ILE A 11 -3.27 -4.56 1.21
CA ILE A 11 -3.30 -3.12 0.91
C ILE A 11 -2.08 -2.73 0.07
N LEU A 12 -0.88 -3.20 0.44
CA LEU A 12 0.36 -2.93 -0.30
C LEU A 12 0.33 -3.54 -1.71
N LEU A 13 -0.13 -4.79 -1.86
CA LEU A 13 -0.31 -5.41 -3.18
C LEU A 13 -1.27 -4.63 -4.07
N THR A 14 -2.34 -4.11 -3.48
CA THR A 14 -3.32 -3.28 -4.20
C THR A 14 -2.69 -1.97 -4.65
N GLY A 15 -1.90 -1.31 -3.78
CA GLY A 15 -1.14 -0.10 -4.12
C GLY A 15 -0.15 -0.32 -5.26
N MET A 16 0.61 -1.42 -5.23
CA MET A 16 1.52 -1.84 -6.30
C MET A 16 0.80 -2.03 -7.65
N LEU A 17 -0.35 -2.71 -7.65
CA LEU A 17 -1.15 -2.91 -8.87
C LEU A 17 -1.64 -1.58 -9.43
N LEU A 18 -2.12 -0.67 -8.57
CA LEU A 18 -2.54 0.67 -8.96
C LEU A 18 -1.39 1.51 -9.53
N LEU A 19 -0.17 1.40 -8.98
CA LEU A 19 1.01 2.05 -9.53
C LEU A 19 1.38 1.50 -10.91
N ALA A 20 1.31 0.19 -11.11
CA ALA A 20 1.54 -0.43 -12.41
C ALA A 20 0.52 0.04 -13.44
N VAL A 21 -0.77 0.02 -13.11
CA VAL A 21 -1.83 0.51 -14.02
C VAL A 21 -1.67 2.01 -14.30
N GLY A 22 -1.37 2.82 -13.28
CA GLY A 22 -1.11 4.24 -13.43
C GLY A 22 0.12 4.56 -14.29
N SER A 23 1.17 3.74 -14.24
CA SER A 23 2.36 3.92 -15.07
C SER A 23 2.12 3.51 -16.52
N PHE A 24 1.34 2.46 -16.78
CA PHE A 24 0.87 2.12 -18.14
C PHE A 24 -0.02 3.24 -18.72
N LEU A 25 -0.97 3.76 -17.94
CA LEU A 25 -1.85 4.87 -18.35
C LEU A 25 -1.10 6.18 -18.59
N ARG A 26 0.05 6.40 -17.93
CA ARG A 26 0.89 7.60 -18.15
C ARG A 26 1.37 7.72 -19.60
N SER A 27 1.53 6.61 -20.30
CA SER A 27 1.91 6.59 -21.71
C SER A 27 0.83 7.18 -22.62
N ASP A 28 -0.45 6.94 -22.30
CA ASP A 28 -1.57 7.28 -23.19
C ASP A 28 -2.43 8.46 -22.70
N GLN A 29 -2.52 8.69 -21.38
CA GLN A 29 -3.50 9.60 -20.78
C GLN A 29 -2.97 10.27 -19.50
N ILE A 30 -2.05 11.24 -19.67
CA ILE A 30 -1.34 11.95 -18.59
C ILE A 30 -2.28 12.61 -17.54
N GLN A 31 -3.43 13.12 -17.98
CA GLN A 31 -4.40 13.79 -17.07
C GLN A 31 -5.06 12.82 -16.09
N LEU A 32 -5.22 11.55 -16.47
CA LEU A 32 -5.77 10.49 -15.61
C LEU A 32 -4.66 9.75 -14.86
N SER A 33 -3.46 9.63 -15.43
CA SER A 33 -2.35 8.92 -14.77
C SER A 33 -1.87 9.60 -13.49
N ASN A 34 -1.79 10.94 -13.48
CA ASN A 34 -1.31 11.70 -12.32
C ASN A 34 -2.15 11.46 -11.04
N PRO A 35 -3.48 11.63 -11.05
CA PRO A 35 -4.29 11.36 -9.86
C PRO A 35 -4.29 9.88 -9.45
N ILE A 36 -4.18 8.95 -10.42
CA ILE A 36 -4.08 7.51 -10.13
C ILE A 36 -2.76 7.18 -9.44
N ILE A 37 -1.63 7.69 -9.94
CA ILE A 37 -0.31 7.48 -9.31
C ILE A 37 -0.28 8.10 -7.91
N LEU A 38 -0.86 9.29 -7.73
CA LEU A 38 -0.89 9.97 -6.43
C LEU A 38 -1.73 9.21 -5.40
N THR A 39 -2.89 8.69 -5.80
CA THR A 39 -3.73 7.85 -4.92
C THR A 39 -3.06 6.52 -4.61
N ALA A 40 -2.40 5.90 -5.59
CA ALA A 40 -1.63 4.68 -5.39
C ALA A 40 -0.48 4.87 -4.37
N LEU A 41 0.26 5.97 -4.48
CA LEU A 41 1.30 6.37 -3.52
C LEU A 41 0.74 6.59 -2.11
N ALA A 42 -0.42 7.24 -1.98
CA ALA A 42 -1.07 7.44 -0.69
C ALA A 42 -1.47 6.11 -0.04
N ILE A 43 -2.01 5.17 -0.83
CA ILE A 43 -2.37 3.82 -0.38
C ILE A 43 -1.11 3.05 0.07
N GLU A 44 -0.04 3.10 -0.71
CA GLU A 44 1.27 2.51 -0.38
C GLU A 44 1.83 3.05 0.94
N PHE A 45 1.77 4.36 1.13
CA PHE A 45 2.25 5.00 2.36
C PHE A 45 1.46 4.53 3.59
N VAL A 46 0.13 4.54 3.52
CA VAL A 46 -0.74 4.06 4.60
C VAL A 46 -0.54 2.56 4.86
N GLY A 47 -0.45 1.76 3.80
CA GLY A 47 -0.17 0.32 3.87
C GLY A 47 1.16 0.01 4.54
N THR A 48 2.19 0.82 4.25
CA THR A 48 3.53 0.66 4.84
C THR A 48 3.52 0.97 6.34
N ILE A 49 2.89 2.06 6.76
CA ILE A 49 2.71 2.38 8.18
C ILE A 49 1.98 1.25 8.89
N TRP A 50 0.90 0.75 8.29
CA TRP A 50 0.11 -0.35 8.85
C TRP A 50 0.95 -1.63 8.97
N LEU A 51 1.77 -1.97 7.98
CA LEU A 51 2.67 -3.11 8.00
C LEU A 51 3.71 -2.99 9.12
N VAL A 52 4.35 -1.83 9.26
CA VAL A 52 5.32 -1.56 10.33
C VAL A 52 4.67 -1.72 11.69
N LEU A 53 3.47 -1.17 11.90
CA LEU A 53 2.74 -1.31 13.16
C LEU A 53 2.34 -2.77 13.43
N SER A 54 1.85 -3.50 12.42
CA SER A 54 1.53 -4.93 12.52
C SER A 54 2.75 -5.77 12.88
N LEU A 55 3.90 -5.52 12.24
CA LEU A 55 5.15 -6.21 12.54
C LEU A 55 5.66 -5.88 13.94
N ASN A 56 5.59 -4.62 14.35
CA ASN A 56 6.01 -4.19 15.69
C ASN A 56 5.15 -4.84 16.78
N GLN A 57 3.84 -4.91 16.60
CA GLN A 57 2.93 -5.62 17.52
C GLN A 57 3.23 -7.11 17.58
N ARG A 58 3.47 -7.75 16.42
CA ARG A 58 3.80 -9.17 16.36
C ARG A 58 5.14 -9.48 17.04
N ARG A 59 6.14 -8.62 16.85
CA ARG A 59 7.44 -8.72 17.54
C ARG A 59 7.28 -8.59 19.05
N LYS A 60 6.48 -7.64 19.54
CA LYS A 60 6.18 -7.50 20.98
C LYS A 60 5.48 -8.75 21.53
N ARG A 61 4.56 -9.35 20.78
CA ARG A 61 3.82 -10.55 21.21
C ARG A 61 4.68 -11.82 21.25
N ASN A 62 5.65 -11.96 20.33
CA ASN A 62 6.56 -13.12 20.28
C ASN A 62 7.79 -12.98 21.21
N LYS A 63 7.95 -11.85 21.91
CA LYS A 63 9.03 -11.63 22.88
C LYS A 63 8.62 -11.91 24.32
N ILE A 64 7.36 -12.31 24.52
CA ILE A 64 6.77 -12.83 25.76
C ILE A 64 6.75 -14.35 25.63
#